data_AF-A0A3M0Y0L3-F1
#
_entry.id   AF-A0A3M0Y0L3-F1
#
_cell.length_a   1.000
_cell.length_b   1.000
_cell.length_c   1.000
_cell.angle_alpha   90.00
_cell.angle_beta   90.00
_cell.angle_gamma   90.00
#
_symmetry.space_group_name_H-M   'P 1'
#
loop_
_entity.id
_entity.type
_entity.pdbx_description
1 polymer ?
#
loop_
_entity_poly.entity_id
_entity_poly.type
_entity_poly.pdbx_seq_one_letter_code
_entity_poly.pdbx_strand_id
1 'polypeptide(L)'
;MLGAMSRPTHAPARNGQARATHASPAGSRRRWTRPCKALADPDTRVYVGDCRELLPRIPEAAAGQIDLIFADPPFNWNRKYDQWNDRLPRQDYLAFTEQWLDACVEA
;
A
#
# COMPACT_ATOMS: atom_id res chain seq x y z
N MET A 1 -40.72 39.05 -26.68
CA MET A 1 -39.69 38.21 -27.34
C MET A 1 -38.52 38.09 -26.36
N LEU A 2 -38.56 37.10 -25.47
CA LEU A 2 -37.52 36.85 -24.45
C LEU A 2 -36.71 35.61 -24.88
N GLY A 3 -35.40 35.79 -25.06
CA GLY A 3 -34.47 34.72 -25.45
C GLY A 3 -34.15 33.80 -24.27
N ALA A 4 -34.27 32.49 -24.49
CA ALA A 4 -33.92 31.46 -23.54
C ALA A 4 -32.39 31.23 -23.54
N MET A 5 -31.75 31.34 -22.37
CA MET A 5 -30.36 30.95 -22.16
C MET A 5 -30.31 29.47 -21.77
N SER A 6 -29.78 28.63 -22.66
CA SER A 6 -29.57 27.20 -22.39
C SER A 6 -28.36 27.00 -21.46
N ARG A 7 -28.57 26.27 -20.35
CA ARG A 7 -27.49 25.78 -19.47
C ARG A 7 -26.84 24.54 -20.09
N PRO A 8 -25.51 24.39 -20.06
CA PRO A 8 -24.89 23.13 -20.43
C PRO A 8 -25.11 22.10 -19.32
N THR A 9 -25.71 20.97 -19.69
CA THR A 9 -25.85 19.77 -18.88
C THR A 9 -24.50 19.04 -18.83
N HIS A 10 -23.86 19.02 -17.66
CA HIS A 10 -22.68 18.19 -17.43
C HIS A 10 -23.13 16.72 -17.30
N ALA A 11 -22.85 15.91 -18.30
CA ALA A 11 -22.94 14.46 -18.20
C ALA A 11 -21.82 13.93 -17.29
N PRO A 12 -22.06 12.92 -16.43
CA PRO A 12 -21.01 12.32 -15.63
C PRO A 12 -20.09 11.50 -16.53
N ALA A 13 -18.78 11.79 -16.45
CA ALA A 13 -17.76 10.99 -17.11
C ALA A 13 -17.77 9.56 -16.52
N ARG A 14 -18.20 8.59 -17.33
CA ARG A 14 -17.99 7.17 -17.05
C ARG A 14 -16.50 6.87 -17.15
N ASN A 15 -15.78 6.88 -16.03
CA ASN A 15 -14.42 6.35 -16.00
C ASN A 15 -14.47 4.92 -15.45
N GLY A 16 -14.70 3.97 -16.35
CA GLY A 16 -14.45 2.56 -16.10
C GLY A 16 -12.95 2.32 -16.15
N GLN A 17 -12.27 2.44 -15.02
CA GLN A 17 -10.94 1.85 -14.83
C GLN A 17 -11.03 0.88 -13.67
N ALA A 18 -10.79 -0.39 -13.98
CA ALA A 18 -10.81 -1.48 -13.05
C ALA A 18 -9.94 -1.16 -11.83
N ARG A 19 -10.44 -1.49 -10.63
CA ARG A 19 -9.64 -1.50 -9.39
C ARG A 19 -8.35 -2.27 -9.67
N ALA A 20 -7.21 -1.59 -9.61
CA ALA A 20 -5.92 -2.24 -9.54
C ALA A 20 -5.79 -2.85 -8.14
N THR A 21 -6.44 -3.99 -7.92
CA THR A 21 -6.02 -4.88 -6.85
C THR A 21 -4.65 -5.40 -7.26
N HIS A 22 -3.59 -4.90 -6.63
CA HIS A 22 -2.31 -5.58 -6.61
C HIS A 22 -2.50 -6.87 -5.79
N ALA A 23 -3.18 -7.85 -6.38
CA ALA A 23 -3.27 -9.17 -5.83
C ALA A 23 -1.88 -9.80 -5.96
N SER A 24 -1.23 -10.02 -4.81
CA SER A 24 -0.06 -10.89 -4.72
C SER A 24 -0.37 -12.22 -5.42
N PRO A 25 0.49 -12.71 -6.33
CA PRO A 25 0.22 -13.97 -7.02
C PRO A 25 0.09 -15.08 -5.98
N ALA A 26 -0.99 -15.86 -6.08
CA ALA A 26 -1.34 -16.96 -5.19
C ALA A 26 -0.31 -18.11 -5.32
N GLY A 27 0.89 -17.90 -4.79
CA GLY A 27 2.04 -18.79 -4.91
C GLY A 27 2.81 -18.86 -3.60
N SER A 28 2.48 -19.89 -2.81
CA SER A 28 3.08 -20.32 -1.54
C SER A 28 2.93 -19.36 -0.34
N ARG A 29 1.90 -19.61 0.48
CA ARG A 29 1.76 -19.01 1.82
C ARG A 29 2.97 -19.28 2.74
N ARG A 30 3.84 -20.24 2.39
CA ARG A 30 5.01 -20.67 3.18
C ARG A 30 6.27 -19.82 2.99
N ARG A 31 6.41 -19.04 1.91
CA ARG A 31 7.67 -18.31 1.67
C ARG A 31 7.84 -17.04 2.51
N TRP A 32 6.74 -16.54 3.07
CA TRP A 32 6.67 -15.18 3.62
C TRP A 32 6.90 -15.11 5.14
N THR A 33 7.01 -16.25 5.82
CA THR A 33 7.30 -16.30 7.27
C THR A 33 8.79 -16.40 7.58
N ARG A 34 9.64 -16.59 6.56
CA ARG A 34 11.09 -16.69 6.71
C ARG A 34 11.78 -15.48 6.07
N PRO A 35 12.82 -14.94 6.70
CA PRO A 35 13.61 -13.90 6.08
C PRO A 35 14.34 -14.45 4.85
N CYS A 36 14.46 -13.64 3.81
CA CYS A 36 15.26 -13.98 2.63
C CYS A 36 16.77 -13.87 2.91
N LYS A 37 17.15 -13.12 3.96
CA LYS A 37 18.51 -13.02 4.46
C LYS A 37 18.49 -12.83 5.97
N ALA A 38 19.38 -13.52 6.69
CA ALA A 38 19.55 -13.38 8.12
C ALA A 38 21.04 -13.33 8.50
N LEU A 39 21.37 -12.51 9.49
CA LEU A 39 22.67 -12.44 10.16
C LEU A 39 22.43 -12.66 11.66
N ALA A 40 23.40 -13.28 12.35
CA ALA A 40 23.26 -13.60 13.77
C ALA A 40 23.84 -12.53 14.70
N ASP A 41 24.80 -11.73 14.21
CA ASP A 41 25.52 -10.74 15.03
C ASP A 41 25.80 -9.46 14.21
N PRO A 42 25.02 -8.37 14.43
CA PRO A 42 23.78 -8.35 15.21
C PRO A 42 22.66 -9.19 14.55
N ASP A 43 21.67 -9.65 15.32
CA ASP A 43 20.48 -10.31 14.76
C ASP A 43 19.78 -9.35 13.79
N THR A 44 19.84 -9.69 12.50
CA THR A 44 19.34 -8.83 11.43
C THR A 44 18.67 -9.69 10.38
N ARG A 45 17.42 -9.37 10.06
CA ARG A 45 16.57 -10.18 9.17
C ARG A 45 15.98 -9.30 8.07
N VAL A 46 16.07 -9.75 6.82
CA VAL A 46 15.48 -9.09 5.66
C VAL A 46 14.30 -9.89 5.17
N TYR A 47 13.14 -9.23 5.05
CA TYR A 47 11.94 -9.80 4.46
C TYR A 47 11.62 -9.00 3.19
N VAL A 48 11.29 -9.70 2.10
CA VAL A 48 10.96 -9.06 0.82
C VAL A 48 9.50 -9.34 0.51
N GLY A 49 8.71 -8.28 0.37
CA GLY A 49 7.27 -8.33 0.08
C GLY A 49 6.53 -7.07 0.47
N ASP A 50 5.21 -7.11 0.36
CA ASP A 50 4.35 -6.05 0.90
C ASP A 50 4.40 -6.08 2.44
N CYS A 51 4.89 -5.01 3.05
CA CYS A 51 5.04 -4.93 4.51
C CYS A 51 3.71 -5.09 5.25
N ARG A 52 2.58 -4.65 4.67
CA ARG A 52 1.24 -4.77 5.26
C ARG A 52 0.82 -6.24 5.39
N GLU A 53 1.31 -7.08 4.47
CA GLU A 53 1.08 -8.51 4.51
C GLU A 53 2.11 -9.26 5.38
N LEU A 54 3.33 -8.73 5.49
CA LEU A 54 4.45 -9.40 6.15
C LEU A 54 4.54 -9.14 7.64
N LEU A 55 4.33 -7.89 8.09
CA LEU A 55 4.43 -7.50 9.49
C LEU A 55 3.59 -8.43 10.39
N PRO A 56 2.30 -8.73 10.10
CA PRO A 56 1.49 -9.61 10.94
C PRO A 56 1.94 -11.08 10.95
N ARG A 57 2.97 -11.45 10.19
CA ARG A 57 3.49 -12.82 10.04
C ARG A 57 4.89 -12.98 10.64
N ILE A 58 5.54 -11.89 11.02
CA ILE A 58 6.81 -11.93 11.74
C ILE A 58 6.47 -12.14 13.22
N PRO A 59 7.04 -13.16 13.91
CA PRO A 59 6.60 -13.53 15.26
C PRO A 59 6.64 -12.39 16.28
N GLU A 60 7.70 -11.59 16.27
CA GLU A 60 7.89 -10.46 17.18
C GLU A 60 6.87 -9.36 16.91
N ALA A 61 6.63 -9.04 15.63
CA ALA A 61 5.61 -8.07 15.24
C ALA A 61 4.18 -8.57 15.53
N ALA A 62 3.88 -9.83 15.23
CA ALA A 62 2.58 -10.42 15.55
C ALA A 62 2.31 -10.50 17.07
N ALA A 63 3.35 -10.38 17.89
CA ALA A 63 3.25 -10.36 19.34
C ALA A 63 3.21 -8.94 19.93
N GLY A 64 3.21 -7.88 19.11
CA GLY A 64 3.22 -6.49 19.58
C GLY A 64 4.52 -6.12 20.29
N GLN A 65 5.66 -6.66 19.84
CA GLN A 65 6.97 -6.53 20.50
C GLN A 65 7.93 -5.60 19.75
N ILE A 66 7.44 -4.80 18.80
CA ILE A 66 8.27 -3.85 18.08
C ILE A 66 8.35 -2.52 18.83
N ASP A 67 9.52 -2.19 19.36
CA ASP A 67 9.74 -0.94 20.10
C ASP A 67 9.77 0.31 19.21
N LEU A 68 10.24 0.18 17.97
CA LEU A 68 10.44 1.28 17.04
C LEU A 68 10.24 0.83 15.59
N ILE A 69 9.44 1.59 14.85
CA ILE A 69 9.33 1.49 13.40
C ILE A 69 9.92 2.75 12.79
N PHE A 70 10.88 2.58 11.89
CA PHE A 70 11.42 3.63 11.05
C PHE A 70 11.02 3.39 9.59
N ALA A 71 10.41 4.37 8.95
CA ALA A 71 9.91 4.24 7.59
C ALA A 71 9.95 5.55 6.80
N ASP A 72 10.11 5.42 5.48
CA ASP A 72 9.97 6.48 4.48
C ASP A 72 8.87 6.06 3.48
N PRO A 73 7.59 6.35 3.79
CA PRO A 73 6.45 5.85 3.01
C PRO A 73 6.31 6.54 1.65
N PRO A 74 5.57 5.95 0.70
CA PRO A 74 5.33 6.59 -0.60
C PRO A 74 4.52 7.89 -0.45
N PHE A 75 4.99 8.99 -1.02
CA PHE A 75 4.37 10.33 -0.88
C PHE A 75 3.19 10.64 -1.82
N ASN A 76 2.91 9.79 -2.81
CA ASN A 76 1.84 9.97 -3.81
C ASN A 76 1.91 11.31 -4.59
N TRP A 77 3.12 11.78 -4.88
CA TRP A 77 3.45 13.03 -5.57
C TRP A 77 3.67 12.90 -7.09
N ASN A 78 3.23 11.79 -7.70
CA ASN A 78 3.27 11.54 -9.15
C ASN A 78 4.70 11.61 -9.72
N ARG A 79 5.64 10.89 -9.09
CA ARG A 79 7.01 10.74 -9.58
C ARG A 79 7.07 9.62 -10.62
N LYS A 80 8.01 9.78 -11.56
CA LYS A 80 8.30 8.74 -12.55
C LYS A 80 9.31 7.76 -11.95
N TYR A 81 8.81 6.70 -11.32
CA TYR A 81 9.62 5.53 -10.98
C TYR A 81 9.54 4.48 -12.09
N ASP A 82 10.54 3.60 -12.18
CA ASP A 82 10.61 2.61 -13.25
C ASP A 82 9.52 1.53 -13.14
N GLN A 83 9.17 1.13 -11.91
CA GLN A 83 8.31 -0.04 -11.66
C GLN A 83 7.06 0.28 -10.83
N TRP A 84 6.88 1.54 -10.41
CA TRP A 84 5.80 1.95 -9.54
C TRP A 84 5.12 3.23 -10.04
N ASN A 85 3.80 3.24 -10.02
CA ASN A 85 2.99 4.41 -10.31
C ASN A 85 2.37 4.92 -9.00
N ASP A 86 2.91 6.01 -8.46
CA ASP A 86 2.42 6.65 -7.25
C ASP A 86 1.42 7.78 -7.54
N ARG A 87 0.69 7.68 -8.65
CA ARG A 87 -0.43 8.58 -8.97
C ARG A 87 -1.74 7.92 -8.58
N LEU A 88 -1.87 7.52 -7.32
CA LEU A 88 -3.11 6.93 -6.82
C LEU A 88 -4.17 8.03 -6.64
N PRO A 89 -5.45 7.71 -6.92
CA PRO A 89 -6.56 8.54 -6.48
C PRO A 89 -6.48 8.80 -4.98
N ARG A 90 -6.88 9.99 -4.53
CA ARG A 90 -6.74 10.41 -3.12
C ARG A 90 -7.33 9.39 -2.13
N GLN A 91 -8.52 8.86 -2.42
CA GLN A 91 -9.17 7.89 -1.54
C GLN A 91 -8.40 6.56 -1.46
N ASP A 92 -7.85 6.11 -2.58
CA ASP A 92 -7.06 4.87 -2.62
C ASP A 92 -5.73 5.05 -1.87
N TYR A 93 -5.10 6.22 -1.99
CA TYR A 93 -3.88 6.54 -1.24
C TYR A 93 -4.13 6.61 0.28
N LEU A 94 -5.24 7.22 0.69
CA LEU A 94 -5.62 7.26 2.12
C LEU A 94 -5.91 5.87 2.66
N ALA A 95 -6.71 5.06 1.96
CA ALA A 95 -7.01 3.69 2.37
C ALA A 95 -5.75 2.81 2.44
N PHE A 96 -4.82 3.00 1.49
CA PHE A 96 -3.50 2.35 1.52
C PHE A 96 -2.71 2.75 2.77
N THR A 97 -2.68 4.05 3.08
CA THR A 97 -1.91 4.62 4.20
C THR A 97 -2.49 4.17 5.54
N GLU A 98 -3.81 4.18 5.68
CA GLU A 98 -4.51 3.67 6.88
C GLU A 98 -4.16 2.21 7.14
N GLN A 99 -4.30 1.33 6.13
CA GLN A 99 -3.95 -0.09 6.26
C GLN A 99 -2.48 -0.31 6.62
N TRP A 100 -1.58 0.54 6.13
CA TRP A 100 -0.16 0.48 6.44
C TRP A 100 0.14 0.92 7.88
N LEU A 101 -0.47 2.01 8.33
CA LEU A 101 -0.33 2.48 9.70
C LEU A 101 -0.95 1.51 10.71
N ASP A 102 -2.11 0.93 10.42
CA ASP A 102 -2.73 -0.09 11.28
C ASP A 102 -1.80 -1.29 11.47
N ALA A 103 -1.16 -1.78 10.39
CA ALA A 103 -0.19 -2.85 10.48
C ALA A 103 1.07 -2.49 11.29
N CYS A 104 1.41 -1.21 11.38
CA CYS A 104 2.52 -0.72 12.22
C CYS A 104 2.11 -0.57 13.68
N VAL A 105 0.87 -0.16 13.96
CA VAL A 105 0.34 0.00 15.32
C VAL A 105 0.15 -1.34 16.02
N GLU A 106 -0.23 -2.38 15.28
CA GLU A 106 -0.42 -3.74 15.80
C GLU A 106 0.88 -4.56 15.87
N ALA A 107 2.00 -4.02 15.37
CA ALA A 107 3.31 -4.67 15.34
C ALA A 107 4.06 -4.55 16.68
#